data_AF-A0A8H7RNK7-F1
#
_entry.id   AF-A0A8H7RNK7-F1
#
_cell.length_a   1.000
_cell.length_b   1.000
_cell.length_c   1.000
_cell.angle_alpha   90.00
_cell.angle_beta   90.00
_cell.angle_gamma   90.00
#
_symmetry.space_group_name_H-M   'P 1'
#
loop_
_entity.id
_entity.type
_entity.pdbx_description
1 polymer ?
#
loop_
_entity_poly.entity_id
_entity_poly.type
_entity_poly.pdbx_seq_one_letter_code
_entity_poly.pdbx_strand_id
1 'polypeptide(L)'
;MNILDILSVSATTGDRYPARAFFQIFIALTSGPRFALVGLWYLYTTKSVLTTSLGFGKFLLAIGIIRTVSCGGWVYITSTDDHLIHDVAMVIYLFCTLPWQLGVLYTSPNTSEISIKRRRLLTIAFFGTLPPMIYFFIQHKVHHIPGAYTIYAFFEWSLIIYDVAFDSVTSFDFERFELKLIQRNVKNIEEKETA
;
A
#
# COMPACT_ATOMS: atom_id res chain seq x y z
N MET A 1 -23.08 10.99 -23.25
CA MET A 1 -21.79 10.70 -22.60
C MET A 1 -21.66 11.70 -21.45
N ASN A 2 -21.89 11.26 -20.22
CA ASN A 2 -22.13 12.17 -19.10
C ASN A 2 -20.79 12.57 -18.45
N ILE A 3 -20.70 13.83 -18.05
CA ILE A 3 -19.57 14.44 -17.32
C ILE A 3 -19.23 13.72 -15.99
N LEU A 4 -20.08 12.80 -15.55
CA LEU A 4 -19.91 11.99 -14.34
C LEU A 4 -19.03 10.73 -14.54
N ASP A 5 -18.72 10.30 -15.77
CA ASP A 5 -17.80 9.17 -16.02
C ASP A 5 -16.31 9.57 -15.95
N ILE A 6 -16.01 10.80 -15.51
CA ILE A 6 -14.69 11.45 -15.67
C ILE A 6 -13.68 11.07 -14.57
N LEU A 7 -14.09 10.44 -13.48
CA LEU A 7 -13.31 10.39 -12.23
C LEU A 7 -12.97 8.98 -11.69
N SER A 8 -13.11 7.88 -12.44
CA SER A 8 -12.62 6.55 -11.96
C SER A 8 -11.11 6.45 -12.08
N VAL A 9 -10.50 5.64 -11.21
CA VAL A 9 -9.08 5.27 -11.33
C VAL A 9 -8.84 4.61 -12.69
N SER A 10 -9.72 3.70 -13.12
CA SER A 10 -9.68 3.08 -14.46
C SER A 10 -9.79 4.08 -15.61
N ALA A 11 -10.62 5.13 -15.49
CA ALA A 11 -10.71 6.17 -16.53
C ALA A 11 -9.50 7.12 -16.54
N THR A 12 -8.88 7.32 -15.37
CA THR A 12 -7.69 8.15 -15.18
C THR A 12 -6.44 7.43 -15.66
N THR A 13 -6.34 6.11 -15.47
CA THR A 13 -5.24 5.27 -15.94
C THR A 13 -5.41 4.79 -17.38
N GLY A 14 -6.63 4.54 -17.87
CA GLY A 14 -6.86 3.94 -19.19
C GLY A 14 -6.81 4.93 -20.36
N ASP A 15 -7.75 5.89 -20.39
CA ASP A 15 -8.17 6.49 -21.67
C ASP A 15 -7.76 7.95 -21.89
N ARG A 16 -7.21 8.64 -20.88
CA ARG A 16 -7.00 10.09 -20.97
C ARG A 16 -5.58 10.54 -20.68
N TYR A 17 -4.89 10.90 -21.76
CA TYR A 17 -3.73 11.78 -21.70
C TYR A 17 -4.19 13.21 -21.37
N PRO A 18 -3.53 13.95 -20.45
CA PRO A 18 -2.28 13.63 -19.75
C PRO A 18 -2.44 13.00 -18.35
N ALA A 19 -3.67 12.81 -17.85
CA ALA A 19 -3.92 12.36 -16.48
C ALA A 19 -3.29 10.99 -16.16
N ARG A 20 -3.31 10.05 -17.12
CA ARG A 20 -2.62 8.74 -17.04
C ARG A 20 -1.14 8.90 -16.72
N ALA A 21 -0.45 9.76 -17.46
CA ALA A 21 0.99 9.96 -17.32
C ALA A 21 1.35 10.55 -15.95
N PHE A 22 0.60 11.57 -15.49
CA PHE A 22 0.81 12.13 -14.16
C PHE A 22 0.61 11.10 -13.05
N PHE A 23 -0.47 10.32 -13.12
CA PHE A 23 -0.77 9.32 -12.11
C PHE A 23 0.29 8.20 -12.08
N GLN A 24 0.71 7.71 -13.24
CA GLN A 24 1.80 6.73 -13.34
C GLN A 24 3.13 7.28 -12.78
N ILE A 25 3.47 8.54 -13.06
CA ILE A 25 4.66 9.18 -12.49
C ILE A 25 4.57 9.28 -10.96
N PHE A 26 3.42 9.67 -10.40
CA PHE A 26 3.24 9.71 -8.95
C PHE A 26 3.40 8.33 -8.31
N ILE A 27 2.88 7.28 -8.95
CA ILE A 27 3.04 5.90 -8.47
C ILE A 27 4.50 5.43 -8.61
N ALA A 28 5.20 5.80 -9.68
CA ALA A 28 6.64 5.55 -9.82
C ALA A 28 7.44 6.19 -8.68
N LEU A 29 7.20 7.48 -8.41
CA LEU A 29 7.90 8.25 -7.38
C LEU A 29 7.62 7.72 -5.97
N THR A 30 6.40 7.25 -5.71
CA THR A 30 6.00 6.68 -4.41
C THR A 30 6.43 5.23 -4.23
N SER A 31 6.78 4.50 -5.30
CA SER A 31 7.20 3.10 -5.22
C SER A 31 8.46 2.90 -4.36
N GLY A 32 9.49 3.74 -4.54
CA GLY A 32 10.74 3.69 -3.76
C GLY A 32 10.51 3.84 -2.25
N PRO A 33 9.86 4.93 -1.79
CA PRO A 33 9.46 5.09 -0.40
C PRO A 33 8.63 3.93 0.15
N ARG A 34 7.75 3.32 -0.66
CA ARG A 34 6.92 2.18 -0.24
C ARG A 34 7.75 0.92 -0.02
N PHE A 35 8.68 0.59 -0.92
CA PHE A 35 9.61 -0.52 -0.71
C PHE A 35 10.52 -0.28 0.50
N ALA A 36 11.01 0.95 0.67
CA ALA A 36 11.80 1.32 1.84
C ALA A 36 10.99 1.15 3.14
N LEU A 37 9.73 1.59 3.17
CA LEU A 37 8.83 1.42 4.30
C LEU A 37 8.64 -0.06 4.64
N VAL A 38 8.41 -0.93 3.66
CA VAL A 38 8.25 -2.37 3.88
C VAL A 38 9.54 -2.98 4.46
N GLY A 39 10.70 -2.61 3.92
CA GLY A 39 12.00 -3.07 4.42
C GLY A 39 12.31 -2.56 5.84
N LEU A 40 12.05 -1.30 6.11
CA LEU A 40 12.23 -0.71 7.44
C LEU A 40 11.28 -1.32 8.46
N TRP A 41 10.03 -1.62 8.08
CA TRP A 41 9.08 -2.30 8.95
C TRP A 41 9.54 -3.73 9.27
N TYR A 42 10.10 -4.44 8.29
CA TYR A 42 10.71 -5.75 8.53
C TYR A 42 11.87 -5.68 9.53
N LEU A 43 12.78 -4.72 9.37
CA LEU A 43 13.89 -4.52 10.32
C LEU A 43 13.36 -4.15 11.71
N TYR A 44 12.39 -3.27 11.77
CA TYR A 44 11.75 -2.84 13.01
C TYR A 44 11.13 -4.02 13.78
N THR A 45 10.33 -4.83 13.09
CA THR A 45 9.65 -6.00 13.68
C THR A 45 10.58 -7.16 14.04
N THR A 46 11.75 -7.28 13.40
CA THR A 46 12.68 -8.40 13.67
C THR A 46 13.84 -8.04 14.58
N LYS A 47 14.23 -6.76 14.68
CA LYS A 47 15.40 -6.30 15.45
C LYS A 47 15.05 -5.41 16.63
N SER A 48 14.02 -4.58 16.52
CA SER A 48 13.71 -3.57 17.54
C SER A 48 12.60 -3.99 18.49
N VAL A 49 11.57 -4.67 17.98
CA VAL A 49 10.39 -5.05 18.76
C VAL A 49 10.35 -6.57 18.89
N LEU A 50 10.74 -7.08 20.07
CA LEU A 50 10.72 -8.50 20.41
C LEU A 50 9.29 -9.08 20.61
N THR A 51 8.28 -8.45 20.03
CA THR A 51 6.85 -8.80 20.23
C THR A 51 6.39 -9.89 19.26
N THR A 52 7.20 -10.31 18.29
CA THR A 52 6.70 -11.14 17.18
C THR A 52 7.73 -12.12 16.63
N SER A 53 7.26 -13.28 16.16
CA SER A 53 8.11 -14.33 15.60
C SER A 53 8.77 -13.90 14.29
N LEU A 54 10.00 -14.37 14.04
CA LEU A 54 10.74 -14.10 12.79
C LEU A 54 9.93 -14.49 11.54
N GLY A 55 9.12 -15.54 11.63
CA GLY A 55 8.25 -16.01 10.55
C GLY A 55 7.19 -14.97 10.18
N PHE A 56 6.58 -14.32 11.16
CA PHE A 56 5.57 -13.28 10.92
C PHE A 56 6.18 -12.01 10.30
N GLY A 57 7.38 -11.62 10.73
CA GLY A 57 8.10 -10.51 10.08
C GLY A 57 8.37 -10.79 8.59
N LYS A 58 8.82 -12.00 8.25
CA LYS A 58 9.01 -12.42 6.85
C LYS A 58 7.70 -12.49 6.06
N PHE A 59 6.62 -12.95 6.70
CA PHE A 59 5.29 -12.95 6.11
C PHE A 59 4.83 -11.53 5.75
N LEU A 60 4.94 -10.57 6.68
CA LEU A 60 4.60 -9.18 6.41
C LEU A 60 5.47 -8.56 5.32
N LEU A 61 6.78 -8.85 5.30
CA LEU A 61 7.68 -8.42 4.22
C LEU A 61 7.18 -8.91 2.86
N ALA A 62 6.84 -10.20 2.75
CA ALA A 62 6.33 -10.78 1.50
C ALA A 62 5.00 -10.13 1.08
N ILE A 63 4.05 -10.00 2.02
CA ILE A 63 2.76 -9.35 1.78
C ILE A 63 2.94 -7.90 1.34
N GLY A 64 3.85 -7.14 1.97
CA GLY A 64 4.13 -5.75 1.63
C GLY A 64 4.73 -5.59 0.23
N ILE A 65 5.62 -6.51 -0.18
CA ILE A 65 6.18 -6.55 -1.53
C ILE A 65 5.09 -6.87 -2.54
N ILE A 66 4.32 -7.94 -2.32
CA ILE A 66 3.23 -8.35 -3.23
C ILE A 66 2.21 -7.21 -3.39
N ARG A 67 1.81 -6.56 -2.28
CA ARG A 67 0.95 -5.38 -2.29
C ARG A 67 1.53 -4.26 -3.17
N THR A 68 2.82 -3.94 -2.99
CA THR A 68 3.47 -2.85 -3.72
C THR A 68 3.56 -3.15 -5.22
N VAL A 69 3.94 -4.37 -5.59
CA VAL A 69 4.00 -4.81 -6.99
C VAL A 69 2.61 -4.86 -7.62
N SER A 70 1.61 -5.36 -6.90
CA SER A 70 0.22 -5.44 -7.41
C SER A 70 -0.39 -4.06 -7.62
N CYS A 71 -0.04 -3.07 -6.78
CA CYS A 71 -0.40 -1.67 -7.02
C CYS A 71 0.22 -1.14 -8.32
N GLY A 72 1.50 -1.44 -8.58
CA GLY A 72 2.12 -1.12 -9.87
C GLY A 72 1.42 -1.81 -11.04
N GLY A 73 1.17 -3.12 -10.93
CA GLY A 73 0.46 -3.90 -11.94
C GLY A 73 -0.90 -3.29 -12.30
N TRP A 74 -1.68 -2.92 -11.28
CA TRP A 74 -2.98 -2.26 -11.44
C TRP A 74 -2.89 -0.91 -12.16
N VAL A 75 -1.82 -0.14 -11.94
CA VAL A 75 -1.68 1.22 -12.49
C VAL A 75 -1.03 1.25 -13.88
N TYR A 76 -0.06 0.35 -14.13
CA TYR A 76 0.68 0.32 -15.39
C TYR A 76 0.02 -0.57 -16.44
N ILE A 77 -0.66 -1.65 -16.02
CA ILE A 77 -1.46 -2.50 -16.91
C ILE A 77 -2.88 -1.96 -16.84
N THR A 78 -3.22 -1.13 -17.81
CA THR A 78 -4.49 -0.41 -17.77
C THR A 78 -5.64 -1.34 -18.14
N SER A 79 -6.84 -0.97 -17.69
CA SER A 79 -8.05 -1.70 -18.06
C SER A 79 -8.26 -1.75 -19.58
N THR A 80 -7.89 -0.69 -20.31
CA THR A 80 -7.95 -0.65 -21.78
C THR A 80 -6.94 -1.60 -22.45
N ASP A 81 -5.77 -1.80 -21.84
CA ASP A 81 -4.71 -2.67 -22.37
C ASP A 81 -5.00 -4.16 -22.08
N ASP A 82 -5.31 -4.51 -20.83
CA ASP A 82 -5.73 -5.86 -20.42
C ASP A 82 -6.62 -5.80 -19.18
N HIS A 83 -7.94 -5.90 -19.38
CA HIS A 83 -8.93 -5.89 -18.31
C HIS A 83 -8.73 -7.01 -17.28
N LEU A 84 -8.31 -8.21 -17.72
CA LEU A 84 -8.20 -9.35 -16.82
C LEU A 84 -7.02 -9.15 -15.86
N ILE A 85 -5.87 -8.76 -16.38
CA ILE A 85 -4.68 -8.53 -15.56
C ILE A 85 -4.88 -7.33 -14.64
N HIS A 86 -5.48 -6.25 -15.13
CA HIS A 86 -5.83 -5.07 -14.34
C HIS A 86 -6.68 -5.44 -13.11
N ASP A 87 -7.77 -6.18 -13.32
CA ASP A 87 -8.70 -6.55 -12.26
C ASP A 87 -8.06 -7.56 -11.28
N VAL A 88 -7.27 -8.52 -11.78
CA VAL A 88 -6.51 -9.44 -10.92
C VAL A 88 -5.50 -8.70 -10.05
N ALA A 89 -4.75 -7.74 -10.62
CA ALA A 89 -3.79 -6.94 -9.86
C ALA A 89 -4.48 -6.09 -8.78
N MET A 90 -5.64 -5.50 -9.09
CA MET A 90 -6.46 -4.78 -8.12
C MET A 90 -6.92 -5.69 -6.97
N VAL A 91 -7.44 -6.87 -7.29
CA VAL A 91 -7.91 -7.84 -6.28
C VAL A 91 -6.74 -8.28 -5.39
N ILE A 92 -5.60 -8.67 -5.96
CA ILE A 92 -4.42 -9.06 -5.17
C ILE A 92 -3.98 -7.91 -4.27
N TYR A 93 -3.98 -6.68 -4.78
CA TYR A 93 -3.66 -5.49 -4.00
C TYR A 93 -4.60 -5.31 -2.79
N LEU A 94 -5.92 -5.37 -2.99
CA LEU A 94 -6.90 -5.24 -1.91
C LEU A 94 -6.77 -6.37 -0.88
N PHE A 95 -6.62 -7.61 -1.35
CA PHE A 95 -6.43 -8.78 -0.48
C PHE A 95 -5.15 -8.71 0.34
N CYS A 96 -4.03 -8.24 -0.24
CA CYS A 96 -2.77 -8.09 0.48
C CYS A 96 -2.76 -6.87 1.43
N THR A 97 -3.61 -5.87 1.18
CA THR A 97 -3.71 -4.68 2.03
C THR A 97 -4.25 -4.99 3.42
N LEU A 98 -5.17 -5.95 3.55
CA LEU A 98 -5.72 -6.38 4.86
C LEU A 98 -4.66 -6.97 5.81
N PRO A 99 -3.94 -8.06 5.44
CA PRO A 99 -2.91 -8.63 6.30
C PRO A 99 -1.76 -7.64 6.54
N TRP A 100 -1.46 -6.76 5.57
CA TRP A 100 -0.48 -5.68 5.77
C TRP A 100 -0.92 -4.72 6.87
N GLN A 101 -2.09 -4.09 6.75
CA GLN A 101 -2.55 -3.07 7.71
C GLN A 101 -2.78 -3.66 9.11
N LEU A 102 -3.37 -4.86 9.20
CA LEU A 102 -3.56 -5.54 10.48
C LEU A 102 -2.21 -5.95 11.10
N GLY A 103 -1.28 -6.42 10.28
CA GLY A 103 0.06 -6.79 10.73
C GLY A 103 0.85 -5.60 11.25
N VAL A 104 0.81 -4.47 10.54
CA VAL A 104 1.39 -3.19 10.98
C VAL A 104 0.73 -2.75 12.28
N LEU A 105 -0.61 -2.79 12.39
CA LEU A 105 -1.32 -2.41 13.61
C LEU A 105 -0.96 -3.30 14.81
N TYR A 106 -0.82 -4.61 14.60
CA TYR A 106 -0.44 -5.57 15.63
C TYR A 106 1.01 -5.40 16.11
N THR A 107 1.92 -5.06 15.20
CA THR A 107 3.35 -4.88 15.50
C THR A 107 3.72 -3.44 15.87
N SER A 108 2.75 -2.53 15.85
CA SER A 108 2.95 -1.13 16.24
C SER A 108 3.26 -1.03 17.74
N PRO A 109 4.27 -0.24 18.14
CA PRO A 109 4.55 -0.02 19.55
C PRO A 109 3.42 0.77 20.21
N ASN A 110 3.01 0.39 21.43
CA ASN A 110 2.01 1.11 22.24
C ASN A 110 2.46 2.52 22.69
N THR A 111 3.64 2.98 22.27
CA THR A 111 4.22 4.26 22.69
C THR A 111 3.52 5.48 22.08
N SER A 112 2.84 5.34 20.93
CA SER A 112 2.03 6.40 20.31
C SER A 112 0.58 5.98 20.18
N GLU A 113 -0.23 6.29 21.19
CA GLU A 113 -1.68 6.06 21.13
C GLU A 113 -2.35 6.75 19.93
N ILE A 114 -1.82 7.92 19.53
CA ILE A 114 -2.35 8.70 18.42
C ILE A 114 -2.12 7.98 17.09
N SER A 115 -0.92 7.43 16.87
CA SER A 115 -0.60 6.64 15.65
C SER A 115 -1.51 5.42 15.54
N ILE A 116 -1.70 4.69 16.64
CA ILE A 116 -2.56 3.48 16.68
C ILE A 116 -4.02 3.85 16.41
N LYS A 117 -4.55 4.91 17.03
CA LYS A 117 -5.93 5.39 16.81
C LYS A 117 -6.15 5.78 15.34
N ARG A 118 -5.21 6.51 14.73
CA ARG A 118 -5.27 6.90 13.31
C ARG A 118 -5.22 5.70 12.38
N ARG A 119 -4.29 4.76 12.60
CA ARG A 119 -4.21 3.51 11.81
C ARG A 119 -5.47 2.69 11.91
N ARG A 120 -6.00 2.50 13.12
CA ARG A 120 -7.26 1.77 13.32
C ARG A 120 -8.41 2.42 12.58
N LEU A 121 -8.54 3.75 12.64
CA LEU A 121 -9.57 4.49 11.91
C LEU A 121 -9.41 4.31 10.39
N LEU A 122 -8.19 4.42 9.86
CA LEU A 122 -7.91 4.27 8.44
C LEU A 122 -8.16 2.84 7.94
N THR A 123 -7.79 1.83 8.73
CA THR A 123 -8.13 0.43 8.44
C THR A 123 -9.63 0.21 8.44
N ILE A 124 -10.36 0.71 9.44
CA ILE A 124 -11.83 0.61 9.48
C ILE A 124 -12.45 1.35 8.29
N ALA A 125 -11.95 2.53 7.92
CA ALA A 125 -12.44 3.28 6.77
C ALA A 125 -12.17 2.53 5.45
N PHE A 126 -10.98 1.95 5.29
CA PHE A 126 -10.61 1.15 4.11
C PHE A 126 -11.54 -0.07 3.98
N PHE A 127 -11.68 -0.88 5.02
CA PHE A 127 -12.52 -2.08 4.96
C PHE A 127 -14.02 -1.77 5.00
N GLY A 128 -14.43 -0.68 5.64
CA GLY A 128 -15.81 -0.21 5.66
C GLY A 128 -16.30 0.32 4.31
N THR A 129 -15.40 0.85 3.48
CA THR A 129 -15.72 1.33 2.12
C THR A 129 -15.64 0.24 1.05
N LEU A 130 -15.07 -0.93 1.33
CA LEU A 130 -15.06 -2.06 0.40
C LEU A 130 -16.46 -2.61 0.07
N PRO A 131 -17.36 -2.92 1.04
CA PRO A 131 -18.70 -3.40 0.72
C PRO A 131 -19.51 -2.49 -0.22
N PRO A 132 -19.63 -1.17 0.03
CA PRO A 132 -20.34 -0.29 -0.90
C PRO A 132 -19.63 -0.20 -2.25
N MET A 133 -18.29 -0.22 -2.29
CA MET A 133 -17.55 -0.25 -3.56
C MET A 133 -17.91 -1.49 -4.38
N ILE A 134 -17.90 -2.69 -3.78
CA ILE A 134 -18.24 -3.95 -4.45
C ILE A 134 -19.69 -3.93 -4.93
N TYR A 135 -20.62 -3.40 -4.12
CA TYR A 135 -22.02 -3.24 -4.51
C TYR A 135 -22.14 -2.38 -5.78
N PHE A 136 -21.53 -1.19 -5.81
CA PHE A 136 -21.61 -0.31 -6.98
C PHE A 136 -20.84 -0.85 -8.19
N PHE A 137 -19.77 -1.62 -7.97
CA PHE A 137 -19.09 -2.36 -9.04
C PHE A 137 -20.04 -3.34 -9.74
N ILE A 138 -20.79 -4.14 -8.97
CA ILE A 138 -21.78 -5.09 -9.53
C ILE A 138 -22.90 -4.33 -10.25
N GLN A 139 -23.41 -3.24 -9.67
CA GLN A 139 -24.45 -2.42 -10.31
C GLN A 139 -24.01 -1.84 -11.66
N HIS A 140 -22.74 -1.46 -11.77
CA HIS A 140 -22.17 -0.97 -13.02
C HIS A 140 -21.90 -2.09 -14.03
N LYS A 141 -21.25 -3.18 -13.60
CA LYS A 141 -20.78 -4.25 -14.49
C LYS A 141 -21.87 -5.22 -14.94
N VAL A 142 -22.79 -5.58 -14.05
CA VAL A 142 -23.83 -6.59 -14.29
C VAL A 142 -25.17 -5.93 -14.64
N HIS A 143 -25.56 -4.91 -13.87
CA HIS A 143 -26.88 -4.29 -14.03
C HIS A 143 -26.88 -3.05 -14.93
N HIS A 144 -25.70 -2.59 -15.38
CA HIS A 144 -25.53 -1.45 -16.28
C HIS A 144 -26.29 -0.18 -15.84
N ILE A 145 -26.38 0.06 -14.53
CA ILE A 145 -27.12 1.21 -13.99
C ILE A 145 -26.33 2.51 -14.27
N PRO A 146 -26.95 3.54 -14.88
CA PRO A 146 -26.29 4.81 -15.12
C PRO A 146 -25.92 5.49 -13.80
N GLY A 147 -24.70 6.01 -13.70
CA GLY A 147 -24.17 6.68 -12.49
C GLY A 147 -23.58 5.76 -11.43
N ALA A 148 -23.80 4.44 -11.50
CA ALA A 148 -23.15 3.48 -10.60
C ALA A 148 -21.61 3.52 -10.73
N TYR A 149 -21.11 3.77 -11.95
CA TYR A 149 -19.68 3.91 -12.22
C TYR A 149 -19.03 5.07 -11.46
N THR A 150 -19.68 6.22 -11.39
CA THR A 150 -19.17 7.41 -10.70
C THR A 150 -19.09 7.20 -9.18
N ILE A 151 -20.05 6.48 -8.61
CA ILE A 151 -20.04 6.17 -7.19
C ILE A 151 -18.97 5.14 -6.87
N TYR A 152 -18.83 4.10 -7.71
CA TYR A 152 -17.73 3.14 -7.64
C TYR A 152 -16.36 3.83 -7.69
N ALA A 153 -16.16 4.72 -8.68
CA ALA A 153 -14.97 5.53 -8.87
C ALA A 153 -14.57 6.32 -7.61
N PHE A 154 -15.54 6.95 -6.95
CA PHE A 154 -15.31 7.69 -5.71
C PHE A 154 -14.75 6.80 -4.60
N PHE A 155 -15.28 5.58 -4.46
CA PHE A 155 -14.75 4.61 -3.50
C PHE A 155 -13.36 4.11 -3.87
N GLU A 156 -13.05 3.90 -5.16
CA GLU A 156 -11.70 3.53 -5.60
C GLU A 156 -10.66 4.56 -5.15
N TRP A 157 -10.91 5.85 -5.40
CA TRP A 157 -10.02 6.93 -4.96
C TRP A 157 -9.92 7.02 -3.44
N SER A 158 -11.04 6.82 -2.74
CA SER A 158 -11.07 6.81 -1.27
C SER A 158 -10.15 5.73 -0.71
N LEU A 159 -10.16 4.53 -1.28
CA LEU A 159 -9.26 3.43 -0.87
C LEU A 159 -7.79 3.78 -1.07
N ILE A 160 -7.42 4.40 -2.20
CA ILE A 160 -6.05 4.87 -2.44
C ILE A 160 -5.65 5.89 -1.35
N ILE A 161 -6.52 6.86 -1.08
CA ILE A 161 -6.24 7.90 -0.08
C ILE A 161 -6.06 7.29 1.31
N TYR A 162 -6.94 6.38 1.73
CA TYR A 162 -6.83 5.71 3.03
C TYR A 162 -5.54 4.90 3.14
N ASP A 163 -5.13 4.24 2.07
CA ASP A 163 -3.93 3.43 2.04
C ASP A 163 -2.64 4.27 2.10
N VAL A 164 -2.56 5.34 1.31
CA VAL A 164 -1.44 6.30 1.37
C VAL A 164 -1.40 7.00 2.73
N ALA A 165 -2.56 7.38 3.26
CA ALA A 165 -2.66 7.96 4.60
C ALA A 165 -2.17 6.96 5.66
N PHE A 166 -2.52 5.68 5.55
CA PHE A 166 -2.06 4.65 6.48
C PHE A 166 -0.53 4.51 6.46
N ASP A 167 0.06 4.42 5.27
CA ASP A 167 1.52 4.34 5.11
C ASP A 167 2.20 5.62 5.64
N SER A 168 1.59 6.79 5.44
CA SER A 168 2.12 8.08 5.94
C SER A 168 2.21 8.14 7.47
N VAL A 169 1.30 7.47 8.20
CA VAL A 169 1.34 7.43 9.68
C VAL A 169 2.62 6.75 10.18
N THR A 170 3.20 5.85 9.39
CA THR A 170 4.45 5.15 9.72
C THR A 170 5.64 6.09 9.84
N SER A 171 5.60 7.26 9.18
CA SER A 171 6.65 8.27 9.34
C SER A 171 6.79 8.76 10.79
N PHE A 172 5.68 8.86 11.54
CA PHE A 172 5.68 9.24 12.95
C PHE A 172 6.28 8.16 13.86
N ASP A 173 6.20 6.89 13.48
CA ASP A 173 6.80 5.80 14.28
C ASP A 173 8.32 5.74 14.08
N PHE A 174 8.80 6.12 12.89
CA PHE A 174 10.22 6.18 12.58
C PHE A 174 10.92 7.44 13.14
N GLU A 175 10.19 8.40 13.72
CA GLU A 175 10.80 9.57 14.38
C GLU A 175 11.77 9.15 15.51
N ARG A 176 11.52 7.99 16.13
CA ARG A 176 12.38 7.42 17.19
C ARG A 176 13.35 6.35 16.70
N PHE A 177 13.38 6.10 15.39
CA PHE A 177 14.21 5.06 14.79
C PHE A 177 15.53 5.66 14.31
N GLU A 178 16.63 5.23 14.93
CA GLU A 178 17.98 5.64 14.52
C GLU A 178 18.64 4.54 13.66
N LEU A 179 18.94 4.86 12.40
CA LEU A 179 19.64 3.95 11.49
C LEU A 179 21.12 4.36 11.38
N LYS A 180 22.01 3.64 12.06
CA LYS A 180 23.47 3.83 11.94
C LYS A 180 24.06 2.93 10.86
N LEU A 181 24.49 3.54 9.76
CA LEU A 181 25.32 2.86 8.75
C LEU A 181 26.79 2.99 9.14
N ILE A 182 27.42 1.86 9.45
CA ILE A 182 28.84 1.82 9.84
C ILE A 182 29.63 1.16 8.71
N GLN A 183 30.56 1.90 8.11
CA GLN A 183 31.54 1.33 7.19
C GLN A 183 32.56 0.51 7.99
N ARG A 184 32.61 -0.80 7.73
CA ARG A 184 33.59 -1.66 8.38
C ARG A 184 34.96 -1.46 7.71
N ASN A 185 35.93 -0.95 8.44
CA ASN A 185 37.32 -0.85 7.97
C ASN A 185 37.96 -2.24 7.97
N VAL A 186 38.51 -2.68 6.83
CA VAL A 186 39.08 -4.02 6.61
C VAL A 186 40.28 -4.31 7.54
N LYS A 187 40.92 -3.28 8.11
CA LYS A 187 42.10 -3.42 8.98
C LYS A 187 41.86 -4.09 10.34
N ASN A 188 40.61 -4.21 10.81
CA ASN A 188 40.31 -4.79 12.14
C ASN A 188 40.15 -6.32 12.13
N ILE A 189 40.46 -6.99 11.02
CA ILE A 189 40.38 -8.46 10.91
C ILE A 189 41.73 -9.09 11.29
N GLU A 190 42.86 -8.46 10.96
CA GLU A 190 44.19 -9.03 11.21
C GLU A 190 44.57 -9.03 12.71
N GLU A 191 44.19 -8.02 13.49
CA GLU A 191 44.52 -7.98 14.94
C GLU A 191 43.75 -9.01 15.78
N LYS A 192 42.66 -9.61 15.28
CA LYS A 192 41.88 -10.62 16.02
C LYS A 192 42.25 -12.07 15.72
N GLU A 193 43.02 -12.34 14.66
CA GLU A 193 43.52 -13.69 14.36
C GLU A 193 44.94 -13.93 14.91
N THR A 194 45.64 -12.88 15.35
CA THR A 194 47.02 -12.96 15.90
C THR A 194 47.12 -12.80 17.42
N ALA A 195 46.01 -12.84 18.16
CA ALA A 195 45.98 -12.81 19.63
C ALA A 195 45.26 -14.05 20.18
#